data_AF-X1PZR6-F1
#
_entry.id   AF-X1PZR6-F1
#
_cell.length_a   1.000
_cell.length_b   1.000
_cell.length_c   1.000
_cell.angle_alpha   90.00
_cell.angle_beta   90.00
_cell.angle_gamma   90.00
#
_symmetry.space_group_name_H-M   'P 1'
#
loop_
_entity.id
_entity.type
_entity.pdbx_description
1 polymer ?
#
loop_
_entity_poly.entity_id
_entity_poly.type
_entity_poly.pdbx_seq_one_letter_code
_entity_poly.pdbx_strand_id
1 'polypeptide(L)'
;NYYFEQHNRNKRSIVLDLRKEKGLEIFLRLIDRADVFMNNMSIEAPQKMGIGPEALLVRNPRLIYAQASGWGRKGPDASELSFDYTGIGRSGLMMSCGERDTPPAQILPGLGDELGGMVCA
;
A
#
# COMPACT_ATOMS: atom_id res chain seq x y z
N ASN A 1 -20.05 -7.47 3.66
CA ASN A 1 -18.71 -8.09 3.53
C ASN A 1 -17.88 -7.65 4.73
N TYR A 2 -17.79 -8.47 5.79
CA TYR A 2 -17.23 -8.03 7.08
C TYR A 2 -15.82 -7.43 6.96
N TYR A 3 -14.91 -8.09 6.22
CA TYR A 3 -13.54 -7.62 6.05
C TYR A 3 -13.48 -6.25 5.36
N PHE A 4 -14.25 -6.06 4.29
CA PHE A 4 -14.29 -4.78 3.59
C PHE A 4 -14.88 -3.66 4.46
N GLU A 5 -16.00 -3.93 5.13
CA GLU A 5 -16.69 -2.92 5.96
C GLU A 5 -15.82 -2.46 7.14
N GLN A 6 -15.07 -3.36 7.80
CA GLN A 6 -14.23 -2.97 8.94
C GLN A 6 -13.11 -1.99 8.57
N HIS A 7 -12.50 -2.16 7.38
CA HIS A 7 -11.33 -1.37 6.95
C HIS A 7 -11.67 -0.13 6.09
N ASN A 8 -12.93 0.07 5.73
CA ASN A 8 -13.34 1.13 4.79
C ASN A 8 -14.44 2.06 5.29
N ARG A 9 -14.73 2.05 6.60
CA ARG A 9 -15.62 3.05 7.21
C ARG A 9 -15.14 4.48 6.92
N ASN A 10 -16.11 5.40 6.86
CA ASN A 10 -15.90 6.84 6.64
C ASN A 10 -15.32 7.23 5.27
N LYS A 11 -15.17 6.29 4.34
CA LYS A 11 -14.73 6.55 2.96
C LYS A 11 -15.93 6.69 2.02
N ARG A 12 -15.78 7.50 0.97
CA ARG A 12 -16.68 7.53 -0.20
C ARG A 12 -16.01 6.79 -1.34
N SER A 13 -16.77 5.98 -2.09
CA SER A 13 -16.24 5.13 -3.16
C SER A 13 -16.61 5.67 -4.55
N ILE A 14 -15.67 5.55 -5.48
CA ILE A 14 -15.87 5.75 -6.92
C ILE A 14 -15.05 4.67 -7.67
N VAL A 15 -15.61 4.14 -8.75
CA VAL A 15 -14.93 3.16 -9.61
C VAL A 15 -14.38 3.87 -10.84
N LEU A 16 -13.07 3.75 -11.07
CA LEU A 16 -12.38 4.33 -12.23
C LEU A 16 -11.51 3.26 -12.91
N ASP A 17 -11.62 3.15 -14.24
CA ASP A 17 -10.67 2.37 -15.04
C ASP A 17 -9.54 3.30 -15.51
N LEU A 18 -8.41 3.29 -14.80
CA LEU A 18 -7.28 4.17 -15.08
C LEU A 18 -6.54 3.84 -16.38
N ARG A 19 -6.87 2.72 -17.03
CA ARG A 19 -6.32 2.37 -18.36
C ARG A 19 -7.03 3.13 -19.48
N LYS A 20 -8.19 3.73 -19.19
CA LYS A 20 -8.95 4.55 -20.14
C LYS A 20 -8.65 6.02 -19.89
N GLU A 21 -8.44 6.78 -20.95
CA GLU A 21 -8.16 8.21 -20.90
C GLU A 21 -9.14 8.97 -20.00
N LYS A 22 -10.44 8.74 -20.17
CA LYS A 22 -11.49 9.35 -19.32
C LYS A 22 -11.37 8.99 -17.84
N GLY A 23 -10.98 7.76 -17.52
CA GLY A 23 -10.81 7.32 -16.14
C GLY A 23 -9.59 7.99 -15.49
N LEU A 24 -8.49 8.10 -16.24
CA LEU A 24 -7.30 8.83 -15.83
C LEU A 24 -7.59 10.33 -15.67
N GLU A 25 -8.33 10.95 -16.58
CA GLU A 25 -8.70 12.37 -16.49
C GLU A 25 -9.49 12.67 -15.21
N ILE A 26 -10.50 11.84 -14.88
CA ILE A 26 -11.28 11.99 -13.64
C ILE A 26 -10.38 11.83 -12.42
N PHE A 27 -9.50 10.84 -12.40
CA PHE A 27 -8.53 10.64 -11.32
C PHE A 27 -7.64 11.87 -11.13
N LEU A 28 -7.07 12.40 -12.22
CA LEU A 28 -6.19 13.55 -12.19
C LEU A 28 -6.91 14.82 -11.69
N ARG A 29 -8.21 14.98 -12.00
CA ARG A 29 -9.05 16.05 -11.43
C ARG A 29 -9.30 15.91 -9.93
N LEU A 30 -9.30 14.68 -9.40
CA LEU A 30 -9.33 14.45 -7.96
C LEU A 30 -7.99 14.83 -7.33
N ILE A 31 -6.87 14.47 -7.98
CA ILE A 31 -5.52 14.83 -7.53
C ILE A 31 -5.31 16.34 -7.46
N ASP A 32 -5.88 17.13 -8.38
CA ASP A 32 -5.80 18.59 -8.37
C ASP A 32 -6.33 19.24 -7.08
N ARG A 33 -7.21 18.54 -6.35
CA ARG A 33 -7.81 19.03 -5.10
C ARG A 33 -7.44 18.20 -3.87
N ALA A 34 -6.65 17.14 -4.05
CA ALA A 34 -6.27 16.28 -2.95
C ALA A 34 -5.09 16.87 -2.19
N ASP A 35 -5.15 16.79 -0.87
CA ASP A 35 -3.99 17.05 -0.01
C ASP A 35 -3.08 15.82 0.09
N VAL A 36 -3.67 14.61 0.08
CA VAL A 36 -2.95 13.33 0.21
C VAL A 36 -3.44 12.35 -0.85
N PHE A 37 -2.51 11.69 -1.53
CA PHE A 37 -2.77 10.49 -2.33
C PHE A 37 -2.00 9.31 -1.74
N MET A 38 -2.71 8.22 -1.44
CA MET A 38 -2.15 7.03 -0.84
C MET A 38 -2.42 5.79 -1.71
N ASN A 39 -1.41 4.95 -1.88
CA ASN A 39 -1.56 3.63 -2.50
C ASN A 39 -0.64 2.59 -1.86
N ASN A 40 -0.94 1.31 -2.08
CA ASN A 40 -0.13 0.17 -1.67
C ASN A 40 0.22 -0.73 -2.88
N MET A 41 0.29 -0.14 -4.08
CA MET A 41 0.68 -0.87 -5.29
C MET A 41 2.18 -1.20 -5.26
N SER A 42 2.61 -2.23 -5.99
CA SER A 42 4.03 -2.53 -6.18
C SER A 42 4.77 -1.30 -6.70
N ILE A 43 6.05 -1.16 -6.33
CA ILE A 43 6.79 0.10 -6.46
C ILE A 43 6.71 0.69 -7.86
N GLU A 44 6.75 -0.14 -8.91
CA GLU A 44 6.79 0.25 -10.32
C GLU A 44 5.41 0.45 -10.98
N ALA A 45 4.34 -0.09 -10.39
CA ALA A 45 3.03 -0.08 -11.03
C ALA A 45 2.48 1.36 -11.20
N PRO A 46 2.54 2.25 -10.19
CA PRO A 46 2.07 3.64 -10.36
C PRO A 46 2.80 4.40 -11.47
N GLN A 47 4.10 4.19 -11.65
CA GLN A 47 4.91 4.85 -12.67
C GLN A 47 4.51 4.36 -14.06
N LYS A 48 4.33 3.04 -14.24
CA LYS A 48 3.83 2.46 -15.50
C LYS A 48 2.43 2.96 -15.86
N MET A 49 1.64 3.32 -14.85
CA MET A 49 0.29 3.89 -15.00
C MET A 49 0.28 5.42 -15.15
N GLY A 50 1.43 6.10 -15.11
CA GLY A 50 1.52 7.56 -15.20
C GLY A 50 1.03 8.31 -13.96
N ILE A 51 0.90 7.62 -12.82
CA ILE A 51 0.44 8.14 -11.53
C ILE A 51 1.52 7.99 -10.44
N GLY A 52 2.78 7.91 -10.87
CA GLY A 52 3.95 7.94 -9.99
C GLY A 52 4.14 9.31 -9.33
N PRO A 53 4.96 9.39 -8.27
CA PRO A 53 5.17 10.62 -7.52
C PRO A 53 5.71 11.75 -8.42
N GLU A 54 6.61 11.45 -9.35
CA GLU A 54 7.20 12.45 -10.25
C GLU A 54 6.13 13.13 -11.11
N ALA A 55 5.18 12.35 -11.64
CA ALA A 55 4.10 12.87 -12.47
C ALA A 55 3.06 13.66 -11.64
N LEU A 56 2.65 13.13 -10.49
CA LEU A 56 1.60 13.76 -9.69
C LEU A 56 2.08 15.01 -8.94
N LEU A 57 3.34 15.06 -8.49
CA LEU A 57 3.90 16.22 -7.81
C LEU A 57 4.16 17.39 -8.76
N VAL A 58 4.44 17.12 -10.04
CA VAL A 58 4.46 18.19 -11.07
C VAL A 58 3.07 18.78 -11.26
N ARG A 59 2.03 17.95 -11.24
CA ARG A 59 0.63 18.39 -11.42
C ARG A 59 0.10 19.15 -10.20
N ASN A 60 0.33 18.61 -9.00
CA ASN A 60 -0.06 19.23 -7.74
C ASN A 60 1.16 19.26 -6.79
N PRO A 61 1.93 20.37 -6.77
CA PRO A 61 3.12 20.50 -5.92
C PRO A 61 2.86 20.50 -4.41
N ARG A 62 1.59 20.61 -3.98
CA ARG A 62 1.20 20.56 -2.56
C ARG A 62 0.84 19.15 -2.09
N LEU A 63 0.72 18.19 -3.01
CA LEU A 63 0.28 16.83 -2.73
C LEU A 63 1.29 16.09 -1.85
N ILE A 64 0.79 15.43 -0.81
CA ILE A 64 1.55 14.42 -0.08
C ILE A 64 1.32 13.08 -0.79
N TYR A 65 2.38 12.51 -1.37
CA TYR A 65 2.34 11.20 -2.02
C TYR A 65 2.82 10.12 -1.05
N ALA A 66 1.88 9.30 -0.56
CA ALA A 66 2.16 8.17 0.32
C ALA A 66 2.07 6.84 -0.46
N GLN A 67 3.11 6.01 -0.34
CA GLN A 67 3.12 4.68 -0.93
C GLN A 67 3.64 3.67 0.09
N ALA A 68 2.76 2.75 0.48
CA ALA A 68 3.16 1.60 1.29
C ALA A 68 3.77 0.53 0.37
N SER A 69 4.92 -0.01 0.74
CA SER A 69 5.54 -1.17 0.07
C SER A 69 5.99 -2.20 1.10
N GLY A 70 6.05 -3.47 0.69
CA GLY A 70 6.39 -4.57 1.58
C GLY A 70 7.81 -4.49 2.16
N TRP A 71 8.79 -4.15 1.32
CA TRP A 71 10.22 -4.19 1.67
C TRP A 71 10.88 -2.81 1.67
N GLY A 72 10.09 -1.74 1.63
CA GLY A 72 10.60 -0.38 1.46
C GLY A 72 11.07 -0.09 0.02
N ARG A 73 11.60 1.11 -0.22
CA ARG A 73 11.97 1.60 -1.57
C ARG A 73 13.45 1.42 -1.94
N LYS A 74 14.23 0.77 -1.08
CA LYS A 74 15.68 0.64 -1.21
C LYS A 74 16.09 -0.79 -0.88
N GLY A 75 17.25 -1.19 -1.41
CA GLY A 75 17.81 -2.52 -1.17
C GLY A 75 17.40 -3.54 -2.24
N PRO A 76 17.94 -4.77 -2.15
CA PRO A 76 17.79 -5.80 -3.17
C PRO A 76 16.35 -6.25 -3.38
N ASP A 77 15.52 -6.20 -2.33
CA ASP A 77 14.14 -6.71 -2.37
C ASP A 77 13.09 -5.62 -2.65
N ALA A 78 13.51 -4.40 -2.99
CA ALA A 78 12.58 -3.28 -3.15
C ALA A 78 11.47 -3.56 -4.20
N SER A 79 11.81 -4.30 -5.25
CA SER A 79 10.86 -4.69 -6.30
C SER A 79 10.09 -5.98 -6.00
N GLU A 80 10.39 -6.67 -4.90
CA GLU A 80 9.73 -7.91 -4.53
C GLU A 80 8.34 -7.67 -3.94
N LEU A 81 7.43 -8.62 -4.16
CA LEU A 81 6.09 -8.57 -3.60
C LEU A 81 6.07 -9.08 -2.16
N SER A 82 5.17 -8.54 -1.35
CA SER A 82 4.95 -8.97 0.03
C SER A 82 3.47 -8.94 0.35
N PHE A 83 3.10 -9.83 1.27
CA PHE A 83 1.86 -9.78 2.03
C PHE A 83 2.19 -9.87 3.52
N ASP A 84 1.16 -9.83 4.36
CA ASP A 84 1.25 -9.93 5.81
C ASP A 84 2.24 -11.01 6.30
N TYR A 85 2.00 -12.28 5.94
CA TYR A 85 2.80 -13.41 6.41
C TYR A 85 4.28 -13.34 6.01
N THR A 86 4.59 -12.85 4.80
CA THR A 86 5.99 -12.69 4.39
C THR A 86 6.67 -11.63 5.25
N GLY A 87 5.98 -10.52 5.55
CA GLY A 87 6.48 -9.46 6.43
C GLY A 87 6.73 -9.94 7.86
N ILE A 88 5.72 -10.54 8.51
CA ILE A 88 5.85 -11.00 9.90
C ILE A 88 6.82 -12.19 10.03
N GLY A 89 6.90 -13.06 9.02
CA GLY A 89 7.89 -14.13 8.98
C GLY A 89 9.32 -13.58 8.91
N ARG A 90 9.57 -12.62 8.02
CA ARG A 90 10.89 -11.99 7.87
C ARG A 90 11.31 -11.18 9.10
N SER A 91 10.36 -10.57 9.81
CA SER A 91 10.64 -9.80 11.02
C SER A 91 11.15 -10.63 12.20
N GLY A 92 11.01 -11.96 12.14
CA GLY A 92 11.32 -12.86 13.25
C GLY A 92 10.19 -12.99 14.29
N LEU A 93 9.06 -12.32 14.09
CA LEU A 93 7.94 -12.36 15.02
C LEU A 93 7.33 -13.77 15.13
N MET A 94 7.12 -14.46 14.01
CA MET A 94 6.61 -15.85 14.01
C MET A 94 7.52 -16.81 14.79
N MET A 95 8.84 -16.60 14.73
CA MET A 95 9.81 -17.38 15.50
C MET A 95 9.76 -17.04 16.99
N SER A 96 9.56 -15.77 17.32
CA SER A 96 9.57 -15.28 18.71
C SER A 96 8.32 -15.68 19.50
N CYS A 97 7.21 -15.93 18.81
CA CYS A 97 5.95 -16.36 19.42
C CYS A 97 5.75 -17.89 19.47
N GLY A 98 6.68 -18.68 18.90
CA GLY A 98 6.60 -20.13 18.84
C GLY A 98 7.35 -20.86 19.97
N GLU A 99 7.17 -22.18 20.04
CA GLU A 99 7.93 -23.03 20.95
C GLU A 99 9.29 -23.41 20.35
N ARG A 100 10.28 -23.64 21.21
CA ARG A 100 11.60 -24.11 20.79
C ARG A 100 11.46 -25.44 20.04
N ASP A 101 12.25 -25.61 18.97
CA ASP A 101 12.29 -26.82 18.15
C ASP A 101 10.96 -27.17 17.44
N THR A 102 10.06 -26.18 17.32
CA THR A 102 8.84 -26.27 16.50
C THR A 102 8.90 -25.33 15.29
N PRO A 103 8.09 -25.55 14.25
CA PRO A 103 7.96 -24.58 13.16
C PRO A 103 7.50 -23.19 13.66
N PRO A 104 7.80 -22.10 12.93
CA PRO A 104 7.36 -20.76 13.30
C PRO A 104 5.85 -20.71 13.54
N ALA A 105 5.42 -20.03 14.61
CA ALA A 105 4.01 -19.96 14.97
C ALA A 105 3.21 -19.20 13.93
N GLN A 106 2.00 -19.68 13.63
CA GLN A 106 1.04 -18.95 12.84
C GLN A 106 0.36 -17.89 13.72
N ILE A 107 0.56 -16.62 13.38
CA ILE A 107 -0.02 -15.48 14.08
C ILE A 107 -1.31 -15.06 13.36
N LEU A 108 -2.21 -14.36 14.07
CA LEU A 108 -3.42 -13.78 13.49
C LEU A 108 -3.06 -12.94 12.24
N PRO A 109 -3.71 -13.19 11.09
CA PRO A 109 -3.40 -12.47 9.87
C PRO A 109 -3.80 -11.00 9.97
N GLY A 110 -3.03 -10.16 9.29
CA GLY A 110 -3.25 -8.72 9.17
C GLY A 110 -2.39 -7.86 10.09
N LEU A 111 -1.60 -8.45 11.00
CA LEU A 111 -0.76 -7.69 11.92
C LEU A 111 0.30 -6.84 11.19
N GLY A 112 0.98 -7.41 10.21
CA GLY A 112 1.95 -6.70 9.37
C GLY A 112 1.28 -5.64 8.49
N ASP A 113 0.09 -5.95 7.96
CA ASP A 113 -0.69 -5.01 7.15
C ASP A 113 -1.19 -3.81 7.98
N GLU A 114 -1.71 -4.06 9.18
CA GLU A 114 -2.21 -3.02 10.09
C GLU A 114 -1.07 -2.14 10.61
N LEU A 115 0.05 -2.73 11.05
CA LEU A 115 1.24 -1.99 11.46
C LEU A 115 1.80 -1.16 10.31
N GLY A 116 1.91 -1.74 9.11
CA GLY A 116 2.36 -1.03 7.92
C GLY A 116 1.45 0.14 7.55
N GLY A 117 0.12 -0.05 7.67
CA GLY A 117 -0.87 1.00 7.46
C GLY A 117 -0.75 2.14 8.49
N MET A 118 -0.56 1.83 9.77
CA MET A 118 -0.39 2.82 10.83
C MET A 118 0.91 3.62 10.69
N VAL A 119 2.00 3.02 10.23
CA VAL A 119 3.28 3.71 10.00
C VAL A 119 3.25 4.60 8.75
N CYS A 120 2.41 4.26 7.76
CA CYS A 120 2.22 5.06 6.55
C CYS A 120 1.36 6.32 6.80
N ALA A 121 0.48 6.28 7.80
CA ALA A 121 -0.46 7.34 8.16
C ALA A 121 0.20 8.45 8.99
#